data_AF-A0A2K9EQQ2-F1
#
_entry.id   AF-A0A2K9EQQ2-F1
#
_cell.length_a   1.000
_cell.length_b   1.000
_cell.length_c   1.000
_cell.angle_alpha   90.00
_cell.angle_beta   90.00
_cell.angle_gamma   90.00
#
_symmetry.space_group_name_H-M   'P 1'
#
loop_
_entity.id
_entity.type
_entity.pdbx_description
1 polymer ?
#
loop_
_entity_poly.entity_id
_entity_poly.type
_entity_poly.pdbx_seq_one_letter_code
_entity_poly.pdbx_strand_id
1 'polypeptide(L)'
;MTAADTRLFDVPTPVERLLHLAGQYTRHNDMLDLLAAEPDPGAAPGDDALAGSAQQLAYDTRTAITAIRAERLYASTEMTEILARLGQLAYLSHASAGHDVRTARDLTALAADASVGCAAALAVEMRRRGAMATAPDDRLSAERRTALAEIARGHVTVSILFDRERAQSRRHNRVRLSTLRALEKHHLTGRDPGSAPATYIGGPPQDRFRLTPAGITALASVIALPPPPRRTSPGAALRPAPARPPPVRSH
;
A
#
# COMPACT_ATOMS: atom_id res chain seq x y z
N MET A 1 37.03 2.95 1.56
CA MET A 1 35.95 2.47 0.67
C MET A 1 34.66 2.46 1.46
N THR A 2 33.87 3.51 1.34
CA THR A 2 32.62 3.71 2.09
C THR A 2 31.47 2.97 1.40
N ALA A 3 30.52 2.46 2.18
CA ALA A 3 29.34 1.69 1.75
C ALA A 3 28.36 2.45 0.81
N ALA A 4 28.75 3.61 0.29
CA ALA A 4 27.95 4.43 -0.62
C ALA A 4 28.07 3.98 -2.09
N ASP A 5 29.20 3.37 -2.49
CA ASP A 5 29.42 2.95 -3.88
C ASP A 5 28.69 1.66 -4.28
N THR A 6 28.09 0.94 -3.32
CA THR A 6 27.42 -0.35 -3.58
C THR A 6 25.98 -0.21 -4.08
N ARG A 7 25.43 1.00 -4.18
CA ARG A 7 24.02 1.22 -4.60
C ARG A 7 23.83 1.69 -6.05
N LEU A 8 24.90 2.00 -6.78
CA LEU A 8 24.79 2.60 -8.12
C LEU A 8 24.30 1.61 -9.20
N PHE A 9 24.31 0.30 -8.92
CA PHE A 9 23.92 -0.76 -9.87
C PHE A 9 22.83 -1.70 -9.33
N ASP A 10 22.20 -1.38 -8.20
CA ASP A 10 21.20 -2.27 -7.61
C ASP A 10 19.87 -2.10 -8.36
N VAL A 11 19.66 -2.98 -9.35
CA VAL A 11 18.44 -3.01 -10.15
C VAL A 11 17.30 -3.46 -9.23
N PRO A 12 16.22 -2.66 -9.05
CA PRO A 12 15.14 -3.03 -8.15
C PRO A 12 14.55 -4.38 -8.54
N THR A 13 14.38 -5.23 -7.53
CA THR A 13 13.74 -6.54 -7.70
C THR A 13 12.30 -6.36 -8.22
N PRO A 14 11.72 -7.37 -8.88
CA PRO A 14 10.34 -7.30 -9.34
C PRO A 14 9.33 -6.91 -8.24
N VAL A 15 9.54 -7.39 -7.00
CA VAL A 15 8.71 -7.04 -5.84
C VAL A 15 8.88 -5.56 -5.48
N GLU A 16 10.11 -5.05 -5.42
CA GLU A 16 10.37 -3.64 -5.12
C GLU A 16 9.81 -2.72 -6.20
N ARG A 17 9.87 -3.11 -7.49
CA ARG A 17 9.23 -2.36 -8.58
C ARG A 17 7.72 -2.23 -8.39
N LEU A 18 7.06 -3.29 -7.97
CA LEU A 18 5.62 -3.26 -7.68
C LEU A 18 5.28 -2.39 -6.46
N LEU A 19 6.12 -2.38 -5.43
CA LEU A 19 5.97 -1.49 -4.28
C LEU A 19 6.22 -0.02 -4.66
N HIS A 20 7.19 0.24 -5.54
CA HIS A 20 7.40 1.58 -6.10
C HIS A 20 6.18 2.04 -6.89
N LEU A 21 5.63 1.16 -7.73
CA LEU A 21 4.43 1.41 -8.52
C LEU A 21 3.22 1.75 -7.65
N ALA A 22 3.03 1.06 -6.52
CA ALA A 22 1.98 1.39 -5.55
C ALA A 22 2.13 2.82 -5.00
N GLY A 23 3.35 3.26 -4.74
CA GLY A 23 3.66 4.63 -4.33
C GLY A 23 3.35 5.67 -5.42
N GLN A 24 3.59 5.34 -6.69
CA GLN A 24 3.24 6.20 -7.83
C GLN A 24 1.71 6.31 -8.01
N TYR A 25 0.98 5.20 -7.92
CA TYR A 25 -0.48 5.21 -7.94
C TYR A 25 -1.07 6.03 -6.78
N THR A 26 -0.49 5.91 -5.59
CA THR A 26 -0.90 6.74 -4.45
C THR A 26 -0.71 8.23 -4.75
N ARG A 27 0.45 8.64 -5.29
CA ARG A 27 0.70 10.04 -5.67
C ARG A 27 -0.28 10.55 -6.72
N HIS A 28 -0.59 9.73 -7.72
CA HIS A 28 -1.55 10.08 -8.76
C HIS A 28 -2.96 10.27 -8.19
N ASN A 29 -3.40 9.35 -7.32
CA ASN A 29 -4.70 9.44 -6.67
C ASN A 29 -4.79 10.61 -5.70
N ASP A 30 -3.71 10.90 -4.97
CA ASP A 30 -3.57 12.07 -4.11
C ASP A 30 -3.76 13.36 -4.90
N MET A 31 -3.12 13.47 -6.07
CA MET A 31 -3.24 14.62 -6.97
C MET A 31 -4.67 14.80 -7.49
N LEU A 32 -5.33 13.71 -7.90
CA LEU A 32 -6.74 13.75 -8.31
C LEU A 32 -7.66 14.17 -7.16
N ASP A 33 -7.44 13.65 -5.94
CA ASP A 33 -8.25 13.96 -4.76
C ASP A 33 -8.09 15.43 -4.34
N LEU A 34 -6.87 15.99 -4.45
CA LEU A 34 -6.63 17.41 -4.19
C LEU A 34 -7.34 18.29 -5.22
N LEU A 35 -7.32 17.92 -6.50
CA LEU A 35 -7.98 18.69 -7.55
C LEU A 35 -9.50 18.64 -7.48
N ALA A 36 -10.05 17.49 -7.12
CA ALA A 36 -11.48 17.39 -6.86
C ALA A 36 -11.93 18.25 -5.66
N ALA A 37 -11.00 18.62 -4.77
CA ALA A 37 -11.27 19.45 -3.60
C ALA A 37 -11.06 20.96 -3.85
N GLU A 38 -10.38 21.35 -4.93
CA GLU A 38 -10.14 22.75 -5.29
C GLU A 38 -11.45 23.42 -5.76
N PRO A 39 -11.87 24.53 -5.12
CA PRO A 39 -13.10 25.23 -5.48
C PRO A 39 -12.97 26.10 -6.75
N ASP A 40 -11.74 26.38 -7.21
CA ASP A 40 -11.46 27.27 -8.34
C ASP A 40 -10.79 26.50 -9.51
N PRO A 41 -11.47 26.33 -10.66
CA PRO A 41 -10.95 25.58 -11.81
C PRO A 41 -9.73 26.23 -12.50
N GLY A 42 -9.37 27.47 -12.15
CA GLY A 42 -8.30 28.24 -12.82
C GLY A 42 -6.87 27.95 -12.35
N ALA A 43 -6.68 27.24 -11.23
CA ALA A 43 -5.36 26.97 -10.63
C ALA A 43 -4.91 25.51 -10.68
N ALA A 44 -5.71 24.64 -11.33
CA ALA A 44 -5.39 23.23 -11.50
C ALA A 44 -4.09 23.05 -12.34
N PRO A 45 -3.23 22.07 -12.05
CA PRO A 45 -2.23 21.63 -13.01
C PRO A 45 -2.98 21.28 -14.29
N GLY A 46 -2.48 21.77 -15.43
CA GLY A 46 -3.17 21.58 -16.71
C GLY A 46 -3.49 20.10 -16.91
N ASP A 47 -4.64 19.80 -17.54
CA ASP A 47 -5.10 18.44 -17.83
C ASP A 47 -3.98 17.54 -18.41
N ASP A 48 -3.02 18.15 -19.11
CA ASP A 48 -1.79 17.54 -19.63
C ASP A 48 -0.90 16.87 -18.56
N ALA A 49 -0.80 17.43 -17.36
CA ALA A 49 0.00 16.87 -16.27
C ALA A 49 -0.66 15.61 -15.67
N LEU A 50 -1.99 15.62 -15.54
CA LEU A 50 -2.76 14.45 -15.11
C LEU A 50 -2.68 13.33 -16.15
N ALA A 51 -2.91 13.69 -17.42
CA ALA A 51 -2.78 12.77 -18.54
C ALA A 51 -1.36 12.19 -18.64
N GLY A 52 -0.33 13.03 -18.49
CA GLY A 52 1.07 12.60 -18.46
C GLY A 52 1.37 11.64 -17.30
N SER A 53 0.86 11.93 -16.10
CA SER A 53 1.00 11.05 -14.93
C SER A 53 0.33 9.68 -15.15
N ALA A 54 -0.89 9.69 -15.70
CA ALA A 54 -1.67 8.50 -16.03
C ALA A 54 -0.96 7.63 -17.11
N GLN A 55 -0.43 8.26 -18.15
CA GLN A 55 0.36 7.61 -19.19
C GLN A 55 1.67 7.02 -18.64
N GLN A 56 2.37 7.75 -17.76
CA GLN A 56 3.59 7.26 -17.12
C GLN A 56 3.31 6.03 -16.26
N LEU A 57 2.21 6.04 -15.49
CA LEU A 57 1.78 4.86 -14.71
C LEU A 57 1.51 3.64 -15.59
N ALA A 58 0.86 3.84 -16.74
CA ALA A 58 0.61 2.76 -17.69
C ALA A 58 1.93 2.19 -18.24
N TYR A 59 2.88 3.06 -18.59
CA TYR A 59 4.21 2.69 -19.05
C TYR A 59 5.02 1.93 -17.99
N ASP A 60 5.06 2.44 -16.76
CA ASP A 60 5.78 1.83 -15.64
C ASP A 60 5.19 0.46 -15.29
N THR A 61 3.86 0.32 -15.34
CA THR A 61 3.18 -0.96 -15.12
C THR A 61 3.54 -1.98 -16.20
N ARG A 62 3.59 -1.58 -17.48
CA ARG A 62 4.04 -2.46 -18.58
C ARG A 62 5.51 -2.85 -18.44
N THR A 63 6.35 -1.92 -17.99
CA THR A 63 7.77 -2.20 -17.70
C THR A 63 7.93 -3.20 -16.56
N ALA A 64 7.11 -3.09 -15.50
CA ALA A 64 7.07 -4.07 -14.42
C ALA A 64 6.61 -5.46 -14.90
N ILE A 65 5.59 -5.52 -15.77
CA ILE A 65 5.18 -6.77 -16.43
C ILE A 65 6.36 -7.40 -17.17
N THR A 66 7.06 -6.65 -18.02
CA THR A 66 8.22 -7.15 -18.78
C THR A 66 9.32 -7.67 -17.85
N ALA A 67 9.56 -7.00 -16.72
CA ALA A 67 10.55 -7.44 -15.74
C ALA A 67 10.17 -8.76 -15.06
N ILE A 68 8.93 -8.89 -14.58
CA ILE A 68 8.41 -10.13 -13.98
C ILE A 68 8.48 -11.27 -14.99
N ARG A 69 8.14 -10.96 -16.25
CA ARG A 69 8.23 -11.89 -17.37
C ARG A 69 9.66 -12.38 -17.63
N ALA A 70 10.66 -11.55 -17.41
CA ALA A 70 12.07 -11.92 -17.57
C ALA A 70 12.56 -12.92 -16.51
N GLU A 71 11.92 -12.98 -15.34
CA GLU A 71 12.23 -13.94 -14.27
C GLU A 71 11.83 -15.39 -14.62
N ARG A 72 11.15 -15.60 -15.75
CA ARG A 72 10.73 -16.93 -16.27
C ARG A 72 9.91 -17.77 -15.28
N LEU A 73 9.14 -17.13 -14.41
CA LEU A 73 8.33 -17.79 -13.36
C LEU A 73 7.04 -18.48 -13.88
N TYR A 74 6.98 -18.90 -15.14
CA TYR A 74 5.73 -19.18 -15.89
C TYR A 74 5.13 -20.60 -15.76
N ALA A 75 4.99 -21.12 -14.56
CA ALA A 75 4.35 -22.42 -14.36
C ALA A 75 3.16 -22.40 -13.40
N SER A 76 2.76 -21.22 -12.89
CA SER A 76 1.77 -21.11 -11.83
C SER A 76 0.57 -20.23 -12.23
N THR A 77 -0.62 -20.64 -11.78
CA THR A 77 -1.88 -19.89 -11.95
C THR A 77 -1.77 -18.52 -11.30
N GLU A 78 -1.09 -18.43 -10.17
CA GLU A 78 -0.82 -17.20 -9.43
C GLU A 78 -0.05 -16.19 -10.29
N MET A 79 0.92 -16.64 -11.09
CA MET A 79 1.65 -15.76 -12.01
C MET A 79 0.75 -15.22 -13.12
N THR A 80 -0.13 -16.05 -13.67
CA THR A 80 -1.12 -15.61 -14.68
C THR A 80 -2.07 -14.57 -14.09
N GLU A 81 -2.56 -14.77 -12.86
CA GLU A 81 -3.43 -13.82 -12.17
C GLU A 81 -2.72 -12.49 -11.89
N ILE A 82 -1.47 -12.52 -11.42
CA ILE A 82 -0.65 -11.32 -11.20
C ILE A 82 -0.49 -10.54 -12.51
N LEU A 83 -0.10 -11.20 -13.60
CA LEU A 83 0.11 -10.56 -14.90
C LEU A 83 -1.20 -10.00 -15.48
N ALA A 84 -2.31 -10.71 -15.32
CA ALA A 84 -3.63 -10.22 -15.74
C ALA A 84 -4.04 -8.97 -14.95
N ARG A 85 -3.86 -8.98 -13.62
CA ARG A 85 -4.15 -7.85 -12.74
C ARG A 85 -3.31 -6.63 -13.12
N LEU A 86 -2.00 -6.81 -13.35
CA LEU A 86 -1.12 -5.71 -13.80
C LEU A 86 -1.51 -5.20 -15.19
N GLY A 87 -1.94 -6.08 -16.10
CA GLY A 87 -2.48 -5.67 -17.40
C GLY A 87 -3.72 -4.80 -17.27
N GLN A 88 -4.65 -5.16 -16.39
CA GLN A 88 -5.81 -4.34 -16.06
C GLN A 88 -5.42 -2.97 -15.49
N LEU A 89 -4.45 -2.92 -14.57
CA LEU A 89 -3.96 -1.65 -14.02
C LEU A 89 -3.39 -0.74 -15.11
N ALA A 90 -2.53 -1.27 -16.00
CA ALA A 90 -1.96 -0.50 -17.10
C ALA A 90 -3.02 0.02 -18.09
N TYR A 91 -4.10 -0.75 -18.29
CA TYR A 91 -5.22 -0.32 -19.12
C TYR A 91 -6.02 0.80 -18.45
N LEU A 92 -6.42 0.62 -17.19
CA LEU A 92 -7.22 1.58 -16.44
C LEU A 92 -6.48 2.90 -16.22
N SER A 93 -5.18 2.85 -15.93
CA SER A 93 -4.35 4.04 -15.79
C SER A 93 -4.12 4.75 -17.12
N HIS A 94 -4.13 4.05 -18.25
CA HIS A 94 -4.06 4.70 -19.55
C HIS A 94 -5.40 5.35 -19.92
N ALA A 95 -6.51 4.65 -19.67
CA ALA A 95 -7.85 5.16 -19.95
C ALA A 95 -8.17 6.42 -19.12
N SER A 96 -7.71 6.48 -17.86
CA SER A 96 -7.96 7.63 -16.99
C SER A 96 -7.41 8.96 -17.54
N ALA A 97 -6.43 8.94 -18.45
CA ALA A 97 -5.89 10.14 -19.09
C ALA A 97 -6.89 10.89 -19.98
N GLY A 98 -7.95 10.22 -20.44
CA GLY A 98 -8.98 10.80 -21.32
C GLY A 98 -10.30 11.13 -20.61
N HIS A 99 -10.34 11.06 -19.29
CA HIS A 99 -11.56 11.23 -18.50
C HIS A 99 -11.45 12.39 -17.52
N ASP A 100 -12.60 12.89 -17.05
CA ASP A 100 -12.65 13.89 -15.99
C ASP A 100 -12.02 13.38 -14.67
N VAL A 101 -11.63 14.30 -13.79
CA VAL A 101 -10.92 14.00 -12.54
C VAL A 101 -11.62 12.92 -11.69
N ARG A 102 -12.95 12.95 -11.62
CA ARG A 102 -13.72 12.01 -10.79
C ARG A 102 -13.71 10.61 -11.41
N THR A 103 -13.99 10.51 -12.70
CA THR A 103 -13.93 9.23 -13.41
C THR A 103 -12.51 8.67 -13.43
N ALA A 104 -11.50 9.50 -13.66
CA ALA A 104 -10.09 9.11 -13.58
C ALA A 104 -9.75 8.52 -12.21
N ARG A 105 -10.24 9.16 -11.13
CA ARG A 105 -10.02 8.73 -9.75
C ARG A 105 -10.71 7.42 -9.41
N ASP A 106 -11.89 7.16 -9.98
CA ASP A 106 -12.61 5.90 -9.80
C ASP A 106 -11.88 4.74 -10.50
N LEU A 107 -11.36 4.97 -11.71
CA LEU A 107 -10.60 3.97 -12.47
C LEU A 107 -9.30 3.54 -11.76
N THR A 108 -8.63 4.47 -11.07
CA THR A 108 -7.34 4.23 -10.41
C THR A 108 -7.46 3.99 -8.90
N ALA A 109 -8.67 4.01 -8.34
CA ALA A 109 -8.91 3.98 -6.89
C ALA A 109 -8.26 2.80 -6.16
N LEU A 110 -8.26 1.62 -6.78
CA LEU A 110 -7.76 0.39 -6.20
C LEU A 110 -6.36 0.01 -6.70
N ALA A 111 -5.71 0.87 -7.48
CA ALA A 111 -4.47 0.54 -8.16
C ALA A 111 -3.29 0.35 -7.20
N ALA A 112 -3.16 1.21 -6.19
CA ALA A 112 -2.13 1.06 -5.15
C ALA A 112 -2.33 -0.24 -4.34
N ASP A 113 -3.56 -0.50 -3.89
CA ASP A 113 -3.94 -1.73 -3.19
C ASP A 113 -3.64 -3.00 -4.01
N ALA A 114 -4.03 -2.99 -5.29
CA ALA A 114 -3.77 -4.08 -6.22
C ALA A 114 -2.28 -4.29 -6.48
N SER A 115 -1.50 -3.22 -6.58
CA SER A 115 -0.04 -3.27 -6.79
C SER A 115 0.68 -3.91 -5.59
N VAL A 116 0.30 -3.53 -4.35
CA VAL A 116 0.81 -4.17 -3.13
C VAL A 116 0.36 -5.63 -3.03
N GLY A 117 -0.87 -5.94 -3.45
CA GLY A 117 -1.37 -7.32 -3.54
C GLY A 117 -0.56 -8.18 -4.50
N CYS A 118 -0.29 -7.68 -5.70
CA CYS A 118 0.59 -8.33 -6.69
C CYS A 118 2.01 -8.51 -6.15
N ALA A 119 2.56 -7.50 -5.45
CA ALA A 119 3.89 -7.58 -4.85
C ALA A 119 3.97 -8.71 -3.80
N ALA A 120 2.94 -8.82 -2.94
CA ALA A 120 2.86 -9.87 -1.94
C ALA A 120 2.75 -11.27 -2.57
N ALA A 121 1.86 -11.45 -3.54
CA ALA A 121 1.67 -12.72 -4.24
C ALA A 121 2.93 -13.15 -5.01
N LEU A 122 3.59 -12.20 -5.69
CA LEU A 122 4.85 -12.43 -6.38
C LEU A 122 5.96 -12.85 -5.40
N ALA A 123 6.09 -12.17 -4.26
CA ALA A 123 7.10 -12.49 -3.26
C ALA A 123 6.89 -13.89 -2.66
N VAL A 124 5.64 -14.30 -2.45
CA VAL A 124 5.31 -15.68 -2.01
C VAL A 124 5.75 -16.69 -3.06
N GLU A 125 5.47 -16.44 -4.34
CA GLU A 125 5.83 -17.35 -5.43
C GLU A 125 7.36 -17.43 -5.62
N MET A 126 8.06 -16.29 -5.56
CA MET A 126 9.52 -16.25 -5.61
C MET A 126 10.15 -17.02 -4.44
N ARG A 127 9.60 -16.89 -3.23
CA ARG A 127 10.07 -17.66 -2.06
C ARG A 127 9.80 -19.16 -2.22
N ARG A 128 8.62 -19.56 -2.69
CA ARG A 128 8.26 -20.97 -2.92
C ARG A 128 9.24 -21.65 -3.88
N ARG A 129 9.77 -20.92 -4.86
CA ARG A 129 10.74 -21.42 -5.85
C ARG A 129 12.21 -21.23 -5.44
N GLY A 130 12.49 -20.69 -4.25
CA GLY A 130 13.85 -20.40 -3.81
C GLY A 130 14.54 -19.26 -4.57
N ALA A 131 13.80 -18.47 -5.35
CA ALA A 131 14.32 -17.35 -6.14
C ALA A 131 14.46 -16.04 -5.32
N MET A 132 14.00 -16.03 -4.07
CA MET A 132 14.09 -14.86 -3.20
C MET A 132 15.44 -14.83 -2.50
N ALA A 133 16.35 -13.96 -2.98
CA ALA A 133 17.72 -13.87 -2.47
C ALA A 133 17.83 -13.17 -1.09
N THR A 134 16.87 -12.32 -0.73
CA THR A 134 16.96 -11.49 0.47
C THR A 134 16.42 -12.23 1.69
N ALA A 135 17.29 -12.44 2.69
CA ALA A 135 16.87 -12.94 4.00
C ALA A 135 15.85 -11.97 4.63
N PRO A 136 14.79 -12.48 5.29
CA PRO A 136 13.82 -11.63 5.96
C PRO A 136 14.50 -10.80 7.05
N ASP A 137 14.19 -9.51 7.13
CA ASP A 137 14.66 -8.67 8.23
C ASP A 137 13.90 -9.01 9.52
N ASP A 138 14.49 -9.87 10.34
CA ASP A 138 13.95 -10.32 11.63
C ASP A 138 13.73 -9.16 12.63
N ARG A 139 14.28 -7.97 12.36
CA ARG A 139 14.10 -6.78 13.20
C ARG A 139 12.73 -6.10 12.98
N LEU A 140 11.99 -6.48 11.93
CA LEU A 140 10.66 -5.95 11.64
C LEU A 140 9.57 -6.70 12.40
N SER A 141 9.17 -6.13 13.54
CA SER A 141 8.01 -6.61 14.30
C SER A 141 6.75 -6.65 13.41
N ALA A 142 5.83 -7.55 13.75
CA ALA A 142 4.53 -7.69 13.09
C ALA A 142 3.80 -6.34 12.90
N GLU A 143 3.81 -5.48 13.92
CA GLU A 143 3.18 -4.17 13.87
C GLU A 143 3.84 -3.23 12.85
N ARG A 144 5.18 -3.22 12.80
CA ARG A 144 5.94 -2.43 11.81
C ARG A 144 5.70 -2.93 10.39
N ARG A 145 5.62 -4.25 10.20
CA ARG A 145 5.29 -4.87 8.90
C ARG A 145 3.91 -4.44 8.41
N THR A 146 2.89 -4.49 9.28
CA THR A 146 1.54 -4.00 8.95
C THR A 146 1.55 -2.52 8.63
N ALA A 147 2.27 -1.70 9.41
CA ALA A 147 2.37 -0.27 9.17
C ALA A 147 3.01 0.04 7.81
N LEU A 148 4.13 -0.59 7.46
CA LEU A 148 4.77 -0.41 6.15
C LEU A 148 3.83 -0.84 5.00
N ALA A 149 3.07 -1.92 5.17
CA ALA A 149 2.13 -2.37 4.17
C ALA A 149 0.93 -1.42 4.00
N GLU A 150 0.44 -0.78 5.07
CA GLU A 150 -0.59 0.27 4.97
C GLU A 150 -0.03 1.56 4.34
N ILE A 151 1.23 1.90 4.60
CA ILE A 151 1.91 3.04 3.96
C ILE A 151 2.09 2.77 2.45
N ALA A 152 2.49 1.55 2.07
CA ALA A 152 2.63 1.15 0.67
C ALA A 152 1.32 1.25 -0.12
N ARG A 153 0.19 0.99 0.54
CA ARG A 153 -1.16 1.13 -0.03
C ARG A 153 -1.65 2.58 -0.08
N GLY A 154 -0.90 3.51 0.49
CA GLY A 154 -1.30 4.91 0.57
C GLY A 154 -2.36 5.18 1.64
N HIS A 155 -2.56 4.32 2.63
CA HIS A 155 -3.65 4.45 3.60
C HIS A 155 -3.33 5.32 4.81
N VAL A 156 -2.08 5.76 4.95
CA VAL A 156 -1.61 6.45 6.16
C VAL A 156 -1.39 7.93 5.87
N THR A 157 -2.14 8.77 6.57
CA THR A 157 -1.92 10.22 6.63
C THR A 157 -1.67 10.68 8.05
N VAL A 158 -1.08 11.85 8.20
CA VAL A 158 -1.02 12.57 9.46
C VAL A 158 -1.62 13.96 9.28
N SER A 159 -2.46 14.34 10.22
CA SER A 159 -3.03 15.68 10.33
C SER A 159 -2.58 16.31 11.64
N ILE A 160 -2.23 17.59 11.62
CA ILE A 160 -2.09 18.39 12.84
C ILE A 160 -3.47 18.97 13.16
N LEU A 161 -4.09 18.50 14.25
CA LEU A 161 -5.38 18.99 14.70
C LEU A 161 -5.24 19.51 16.13
N PHE A 162 -5.55 20.79 16.36
CA PHE A 162 -5.40 21.44 17.68
C PHE A 162 -3.98 21.27 18.27
N ASP A 163 -2.95 21.55 17.46
CA ASP A 163 -1.53 21.41 17.85
C ASP A 163 -1.13 19.98 18.27
N ARG A 164 -1.91 18.98 17.85
CA ARG A 164 -1.63 17.56 18.08
C ARG A 164 -1.60 16.79 16.77
N GLU A 165 -0.51 16.08 16.54
CA GLU A 165 -0.41 15.12 15.44
C GLU A 165 -1.36 13.94 15.68
N ARG A 166 -2.15 13.61 14.66
CA ARG A 166 -2.99 12.42 14.64
C ARG A 166 -2.73 11.62 13.37
N ALA A 167 -2.34 10.37 13.55
CA ALA A 167 -2.26 9.40 12.46
C ALA A 167 -3.67 8.95 12.08
N GLN A 168 -4.00 9.07 10.79
CA GLN A 168 -5.20 8.49 10.22
C GLN A 168 -4.81 7.29 9.35
N SER A 169 -5.58 6.23 9.50
CA SER A 169 -5.44 4.99 8.74
C SER A 169 -6.82 4.39 8.53
N ARG A 170 -6.98 3.50 7.53
CA ARG A 170 -8.27 2.85 7.28
C ARG A 170 -8.75 2.13 8.54
N ARG A 171 -10.07 2.17 8.79
CA ARG A 171 -10.72 1.74 10.05
C ARG A 171 -10.27 0.37 10.58
N HIS A 172 -9.91 -0.57 9.70
CA HIS A 172 -9.59 -1.95 10.06
C HIS A 172 -8.11 -2.20 10.39
N ASN A 173 -7.19 -1.31 10.00
CA ASN A 173 -5.74 -1.47 10.18
C ASN A 173 -5.14 -0.21 10.81
N ARG A 174 -5.50 0.06 12.08
CA ARG A 174 -5.05 1.26 12.78
C ARG A 174 -3.54 1.25 13.01
N VAL A 175 -2.84 2.19 12.38
CA VAL A 175 -1.40 2.41 12.60
C VAL A 175 -1.20 3.44 13.71
N ARG A 176 -0.38 3.08 14.72
CA ARG A 176 -0.08 3.97 15.85
C ARG A 176 0.92 5.04 15.43
N LEU A 177 0.73 6.28 15.92
CA LEU A 177 1.65 7.38 15.67
C LEU A 177 3.08 7.09 16.17
N SER A 178 3.22 6.40 17.32
CA SER A 178 4.53 5.96 17.84
C SER A 178 5.26 5.04 16.86
N THR A 179 4.52 4.18 16.16
CA THR A 179 5.06 3.25 15.16
C THR A 179 5.52 4.03 13.93
N LEU A 180 4.75 5.02 13.47
CA LEU A 180 5.14 5.91 12.36
C LEU A 180 6.43 6.69 12.68
N ARG A 181 6.50 7.31 13.86
CA ARG A 181 7.71 8.03 14.31
C ARG A 181 8.93 7.11 14.41
N ALA A 182 8.74 5.85 14.83
CA ALA A 182 9.82 4.87 14.85
C ALA A 182 10.30 4.52 13.42
N LEU A 183 9.38 4.29 12.48
CA LEU A 183 9.71 4.00 11.08
C LEU A 183 10.44 5.18 10.41
N GLU A 184 9.99 6.40 10.69
CA GLU A 184 10.61 7.65 10.23
C GLU A 184 12.02 7.83 10.82
N LYS A 185 12.18 7.60 12.13
CA LYS A 185 13.51 7.61 12.80
C LYS A 185 14.47 6.58 12.21
N HIS A 186 13.97 5.46 11.71
CA HIS A 186 14.76 4.43 11.04
C HIS A 186 14.89 4.65 9.53
N HIS A 187 14.45 5.80 9.01
CA HIS A 187 14.51 6.17 7.60
C HIS A 187 13.81 5.18 6.65
N LEU A 188 12.84 4.41 7.15
CA LEU A 188 12.02 3.50 6.34
C LEU A 188 10.84 4.22 5.70
N THR A 189 10.45 5.37 6.25
CA THR A 189 9.34 6.16 5.76
C THR A 189 9.71 7.65 5.77
N GLY A 190 9.16 8.41 4.83
CA GLY A 190 9.22 9.86 4.80
C GLY A 190 7.82 10.47 4.84
N ARG A 191 7.74 11.73 5.25
CA ARG A 191 6.53 12.54 5.14
C ARG A 191 6.58 13.41 3.90
N ASP A 192 5.44 13.53 3.25
CA ASP A 192 5.23 14.39 2.10
C ASP A 192 4.16 15.43 2.49
N PRO A 193 4.57 16.65 2.92
CA PRO A 193 3.67 17.62 3.52
C PRO A 193 2.56 18.07 2.57
N GLY A 194 1.33 18.13 3.07
CA GLY A 194 0.18 18.64 2.31
C GLY A 194 -0.17 17.85 1.03
N SER A 195 0.35 16.64 0.87
CA SER A 195 0.18 15.82 -0.34
C SER A 195 -1.04 14.90 -0.29
N ALA A 196 -1.80 14.88 0.79
CA ALA A 196 -3.00 14.06 0.93
C ALA A 196 -4.26 14.93 1.08
N PRO A 197 -5.44 14.44 0.64
CA PRO A 197 -6.68 15.19 0.79
C PRO A 197 -7.03 15.44 2.25
N ALA A 198 -7.78 16.51 2.48
CA ALA A 198 -8.28 16.89 3.79
C ALA A 198 -9.19 15.81 4.40
N THR A 199 -9.28 15.78 5.74
CA THR A 199 -10.15 14.83 6.45
C THR A 199 -11.64 15.14 6.28
N TYR A 200 -11.96 16.38 5.94
CA TYR A 200 -13.30 16.89 5.70
C TYR A 200 -13.26 17.94 4.58
N ILE A 201 -14.40 18.17 3.92
CA ILE A 201 -14.53 19.13 2.82
C ILE A 201 -14.16 20.54 3.29
N GLY A 202 -13.24 21.19 2.57
CA GLY A 202 -12.73 22.53 2.91
C GLY A 202 -11.71 22.57 4.05
N GLY A 203 -11.28 21.42 4.58
CA GLY A 203 -10.16 21.34 5.53
C GLY A 203 -8.79 21.49 4.87
N PRO A 204 -7.71 21.67 5.65
CA PRO A 204 -6.36 21.72 5.10
C PRO A 204 -5.93 20.34 4.57
N PRO A 205 -5.09 20.28 3.52
CA PRO A 205 -4.41 19.07 3.10
C PRO A 205 -3.63 18.42 4.25
N GLN A 206 -3.52 17.09 4.20
CA GLN A 206 -2.82 16.27 5.19
C GLN A 206 -1.44 15.87 4.68
N ASP A 207 -0.59 15.42 5.60
CA ASP A 207 0.71 14.84 5.25
C ASP A 207 0.53 13.37 4.89
N ARG A 208 1.10 12.93 3.77
CA ARG A 208 1.14 11.51 3.39
C ARG A 208 2.44 10.89 3.90
N PHE A 209 2.34 9.73 4.54
CA PHE A 209 3.52 8.88 4.74
C PHE A 209 3.81 8.09 3.47
N ARG A 210 5.07 8.06 3.05
CA ARG A 210 5.55 7.28 1.90
C ARG A 210 6.73 6.40 2.30
N LEU A 211 6.87 5.25 1.65
CA LEU A 211 8.05 4.42 1.82
C LEU A 211 9.27 5.10 1.19
N THR A 212 10.40 5.08 1.88
CA THR A 212 11.70 5.39 1.28
C THR A 212 12.19 4.18 0.47
N PRO A 213 13.24 4.31 -0.35
CA PRO A 213 13.88 3.14 -0.97
C PRO A 213 14.26 2.06 0.05
N ALA A 214 14.81 2.46 1.21
CA ALA A 214 15.11 1.53 2.30
C ALA A 214 13.86 0.87 2.88
N GLY A 215 12.75 1.60 3.00
CA GLY A 215 11.46 1.06 3.41
C GLY A 215 10.86 0.07 2.41
N ILE A 216 11.03 0.33 1.11
CA ILE A 216 10.61 -0.57 0.02
C ILE A 216 11.38 -1.89 0.13
N THR A 217 12.71 -1.85 0.22
CA THR A 217 13.54 -3.06 0.37
C THR A 217 13.22 -3.80 1.67
N ALA A 218 13.06 -3.07 2.78
CA ALA A 218 12.67 -3.64 4.07
C ALA A 218 11.33 -4.38 3.97
N LEU A 219 10.30 -3.75 3.37
CA LEU A 219 8.99 -4.38 3.17
C LEU A 219 9.08 -5.57 2.20
N ALA A 220 9.80 -5.45 1.08
CA ALA A 220 9.96 -6.51 0.09
C ALA A 220 10.53 -7.81 0.72
N SER A 221 11.48 -7.69 1.65
CA SER A 221 12.07 -8.85 2.34
C SER A 221 11.07 -9.63 3.22
N VAL A 222 10.01 -8.98 3.69
CA VAL A 222 9.06 -9.53 4.68
C VAL A 222 7.62 -9.63 4.19
N ILE A 223 7.27 -9.10 3.02
CA ILE A 223 5.88 -9.04 2.52
C ILE A 223 5.32 -10.43 2.22
N ALA A 224 6.17 -11.41 1.92
CA ALA A 224 5.81 -12.82 1.74
C ALA A 224 5.63 -13.59 3.06
N LEU A 225 5.96 -12.99 4.22
CA LEU A 225 5.74 -13.66 5.49
C LEU A 225 4.24 -13.67 5.82
N PRO A 226 3.72 -14.78 6.39
CA PRO A 226 2.33 -14.84 6.79
C PRO A 226 2.00 -13.68 7.74
N PRO A 227 0.78 -13.12 7.65
CA PRO A 227 0.35 -12.10 8.58
C PRO A 227 0.45 -12.67 10.00
N PRO A 228 0.82 -11.83 10.98
CA PRO A 228 0.82 -12.26 12.38
C PRO A 228 -0.56 -12.83 12.73
N PRO A 229 -0.64 -13.92 13.51
CA PRO A 229 -1.93 -14.43 13.95
C PRO A 229 -2.68 -13.29 14.62
N ARG A 230 -3.91 -13.04 14.16
CA ARG A 230 -4.79 -12.08 14.84
C ARG A 230 -4.88 -12.55 16.27
N ARG A 231 -4.46 -11.71 17.23
CA ARG A 231 -4.78 -11.93 18.64
C ARG A 231 -6.29 -11.85 18.76
N THR A 232 -6.97 -12.96 18.50
CA THR A 232 -8.28 -13.21 19.06
C THR A 232 -8.07 -13.10 20.56
N SER A 233 -8.71 -12.11 21.19
CA SER A 233 -8.86 -12.13 22.64
C SER A 233 -9.24 -13.57 23.05
N PRO A 234 -8.58 -14.16 24.06
CA PRO A 234 -8.97 -15.48 24.54
C PRO A 234 -10.47 -15.46 24.75
N GLY A 235 -11.16 -16.41 24.12
CA GLY A 235 -12.59 -16.39 23.98
C GLY A 235 -13.27 -16.06 25.29
N ALA A 236 -14.30 -15.21 25.22
CA ALA A 236 -15.41 -15.36 26.14
C ALA A 236 -15.85 -16.83 26.01
N ALA A 237 -15.39 -17.67 26.94
CA ALA A 237 -15.89 -19.02 27.06
C ALA A 237 -17.40 -18.91 27.10
N LEU A 238 -18.08 -19.53 26.13
CA LEU A 238 -19.51 -19.74 26.18
C LEU A 238 -19.77 -20.50 27.47
N ARG A 239 -20.18 -19.75 28.49
CA ARG A 239 -20.53 -20.28 29.80
C ARG A 239 -21.69 -21.26 29.56
N PRO A 240 -21.58 -22.52 29.98
CA PRO A 240 -22.66 -23.48 29.75
C PRO A 240 -23.94 -22.94 30.39
N ALA A 241 -25.03 -22.95 29.62
CA ALA A 241 -26.34 -22.53 30.09
C ALA A 241 -26.74 -23.36 31.32
N PRO A 242 -27.30 -22.76 32.37
CA PRO A 242 -27.75 -23.51 33.54
C PRO A 242 -28.85 -24.50 33.13
N ALA A 243 -28.67 -25.76 33.53
CA ALA A 243 -29.62 -26.82 33.28
C ALA A 243 -30.98 -26.47 33.91
N ARG A 244 -32.04 -26.59 33.11
CA ARG A 244 -33.43 -26.38 33.53
C ARG A 244 -33.84 -27.51 34.48
N PRO A 245 -34.36 -27.23 35.69
CA PRO A 245 -34.81 -28.28 36.60
C PRO A 245 -36.08 -28.98 36.05
N PRO A 246 -36.26 -30.28 36.35
CA PRO A 246 -37.41 -31.05 35.88
C PRO A 246 -38.72 -30.60 36.56
N PRO A 247 -39.88 -30.82 35.91
CA PRO A 247 -41.16 -30.38 36.44
C PRO A 247 -41.55 -31.19 37.69
N VAL A 248 -41.96 -30.46 38.73
CA VAL A 248 -42.57 -31.03 39.93
C VAL A 248 -43.94 -31.57 39.55
N ARG A 249 -44.17 -32.87 39.73
CA ARG A 249 -45.52 -33.47 39.70
C ARG A 249 -46.18 -33.23 41.05
N SER A 250 -47.25 -32.46 41.06
CA SER A 250 -48.20 -32.36 42.17
C SER A 250 -49.12 -33.58 42.20
N HIS A 251 -49.34 -34.13 43.40
CA HIS A 251 -50.46 -34.99 43.76
C HIS A 251 -51.66 -34.12 44.16
#